data_AF-A0A2S6NHT6-F1
#
_entry.id   AF-A0A2S6NHT6-F1
#
_cell.length_a   1.000
_cell.length_b   1.000
_cell.length_c   1.000
_cell.angle_alpha   90.00
_cell.angle_beta   90.00
_cell.angle_gamma   90.00
#
_symmetry.space_group_name_H-M   'P 1'
#
loop_
_entity.id
_entity.type
_entity.pdbx_description
1 polymer ?
#
loop_
_entity_poly.entity_id
_entity_poly.type
_entity_poly.pdbx_seq_one_letter_code
_entity_poly.pdbx_strand_id
1 'polypeptide(L)'
;RSHSRSAEAPPPPSADRLWERAHPNEAWLLVAAARDGRQSFQMVNADIRLFYRIGLSDAAALDATYRVADPPALLRQAAGRVMAAFFAGRTLNAVLGDNREAMAGHLRALLQRDLDAAGSGLDLTAVVIDAIHPPGGAADAYHAVQAAQINAEASIDAERGRAQATLADARQSATALETDATATAVELTGTATADATRFAADRDAAASARDLVLFERRLARLVALIPKTDVIIMDNRISAADAPLIDLRPPPGNPADAIIGNN
;
A
#
# COMPACT_ATOMS: atom_id res chain seq x y z
N ARG A 1 -13.38 12.16 2.59
CA ARG A 1 -14.23 10.99 2.94
C ARG A 1 -14.69 10.33 1.65
N SER A 2 -13.83 9.52 1.04
CA SER A 2 -14.14 8.75 -0.17
C SER A 2 -14.91 7.49 0.24
N HIS A 3 -16.09 7.30 -0.34
CA HIS A 3 -16.89 6.12 -0.11
C HIS A 3 -16.24 4.93 -0.82
N SER A 4 -15.69 4.00 -0.04
CA SER A 4 -15.40 2.64 -0.50
C SER A 4 -16.73 2.03 -0.94
N ARG A 5 -16.91 1.82 -2.26
CA ARG A 5 -17.96 0.93 -2.73
C ARG A 5 -17.71 -0.41 -2.05
N SER A 6 -18.66 -0.82 -1.23
CA SER A 6 -18.62 -2.11 -0.54
C SER A 6 -18.35 -3.20 -1.58
N ALA A 7 -17.46 -4.13 -1.25
CA ALA A 7 -17.25 -5.36 -2.02
C ALA A 7 -18.53 -6.23 -2.12
N GLU A 8 -19.59 -5.82 -1.42
CA GLU A 8 -20.95 -6.38 -1.43
C GLU A 8 -21.87 -5.81 -2.53
N ALA A 9 -21.40 -4.88 -3.36
CA ALA A 9 -22.26 -4.33 -4.42
C ALA A 9 -22.64 -5.45 -5.41
N PRO A 10 -23.92 -5.58 -5.79
CA PRO A 10 -24.33 -6.58 -6.78
C PRO A 10 -23.48 -6.37 -8.04
N PRO A 11 -22.97 -7.46 -8.64
CA PRO A 11 -22.15 -7.39 -9.84
C PRO A 11 -22.82 -6.51 -10.91
N PRO A 12 -22.04 -5.74 -11.69
CA PRO A 12 -22.60 -4.90 -12.74
C PRO A 12 -23.43 -5.76 -13.70
N PRO A 13 -24.58 -5.28 -14.22
CA PRO A 13 -25.50 -6.08 -15.03
C PRO A 13 -24.87 -6.70 -16.29
N SER A 14 -23.70 -6.22 -16.71
CA SER A 14 -22.90 -6.79 -17.79
C SER A 14 -22.17 -8.09 -17.41
N ALA A 15 -21.87 -8.28 -16.12
CA ALA A 15 -21.25 -9.49 -15.58
C ALA A 15 -22.28 -10.60 -15.33
N ASP A 16 -23.46 -10.27 -14.77
CA ASP A 16 -24.56 -11.23 -14.55
C ASP A 16 -25.07 -11.87 -15.84
N ARG A 17 -25.08 -11.11 -16.94
CA ARG A 17 -25.64 -11.58 -18.22
C ARG A 17 -24.83 -12.66 -18.92
N LEU A 18 -23.59 -12.93 -18.49
CA LEU A 18 -22.73 -13.96 -19.08
C LEU A 18 -22.91 -15.35 -18.42
N TRP A 19 -23.50 -15.43 -17.21
CA TRP A 19 -23.45 -16.63 -16.36
C TRP A 19 -24.84 -17.25 -16.11
N GLU A 20 -25.92 -16.49 -16.34
CA GLU A 20 -27.31 -16.91 -16.05
C GLU A 20 -28.08 -17.48 -17.25
N ARG A 21 -27.53 -17.43 -18.47
CA ARG A 21 -28.23 -17.98 -19.65
C ARG A 21 -27.75 -19.39 -19.93
N ALA A 22 -28.67 -20.34 -19.91
CA ALA A 22 -28.42 -21.66 -20.48
C ALA A 22 -28.08 -21.52 -21.96
N HIS A 23 -26.92 -22.04 -22.36
CA HIS A 23 -26.47 -21.98 -23.75
C HIS A 23 -26.82 -23.31 -24.44
N PRO A 24 -27.29 -23.31 -25.72
CA PRO A 24 -27.80 -24.51 -26.38
C PRO A 24 -26.79 -25.67 -26.50
N ASN A 25 -25.49 -25.40 -26.29
CA ASN A 25 -24.38 -26.35 -26.43
C ASN A 25 -23.54 -26.46 -25.14
N GLU A 26 -24.11 -26.09 -23.98
CA GLU A 26 -23.43 -26.06 -22.69
C GLU A 26 -23.00 -27.47 -22.26
N ALA A 27 -21.69 -27.65 -22.01
CA ALA A 27 -21.14 -28.92 -21.53
C ALA A 27 -20.86 -28.84 -20.02
N TRP A 28 -21.39 -29.82 -19.27
CA TRP A 28 -21.08 -30.01 -17.86
C TRP A 28 -19.75 -30.74 -17.75
N LEU A 29 -18.75 -30.10 -17.16
CA LEU A 29 -17.40 -30.62 -17.02
C LEU A 29 -17.06 -30.81 -15.55
N LEU A 30 -16.51 -31.99 -15.25
CA LEU A 30 -16.02 -32.34 -13.93
C LEU A 30 -14.56 -31.91 -13.81
N VAL A 31 -14.27 -31.09 -12.82
CA VAL A 31 -12.93 -30.58 -12.53
C VAL A 31 -12.49 -31.13 -11.17
N ALA A 32 -11.22 -31.53 -11.04
CA ALA A 32 -10.71 -31.98 -9.76
C ALA A 32 -10.61 -30.81 -8.78
N ALA A 33 -10.95 -31.04 -7.53
CA ALA A 33 -10.73 -30.11 -6.43
C ALA A 33 -9.94 -30.84 -5.35
N ALA A 34 -8.89 -30.20 -4.85
CA ALA A 34 -8.11 -30.72 -3.75
C ALA A 34 -8.34 -29.83 -2.52
N ARG A 35 -8.88 -30.42 -1.45
CA ARG A 35 -8.93 -29.78 -0.13
C ARG A 35 -8.48 -30.79 0.91
N ASP A 36 -7.44 -30.43 1.68
CA ASP A 36 -6.95 -31.20 2.84
C ASP A 36 -6.75 -32.71 2.58
N GLY A 37 -6.11 -33.07 1.46
CA GLY A 37 -5.80 -34.46 1.11
C GLY A 37 -6.99 -35.30 0.63
N ARG A 38 -8.19 -34.73 0.52
CA ARG A 38 -9.36 -35.36 -0.11
C ARG A 38 -9.59 -34.79 -1.50
N GLN A 39 -9.64 -35.68 -2.49
CA GLN A 39 -10.09 -35.33 -3.84
C GLN A 39 -11.61 -35.13 -3.80
N SER A 40 -12.05 -33.91 -4.08
CA SER A 40 -13.44 -33.58 -4.36
C SER A 40 -13.57 -33.23 -5.85
N PHE A 41 -14.79 -33.21 -6.36
CA PHE A 41 -15.06 -32.83 -7.75
C PHE A 41 -15.95 -31.60 -7.76
N GLN A 42 -15.61 -30.64 -8.61
CA GLN A 42 -16.40 -29.43 -8.84
C GLN A 42 -16.96 -29.47 -10.25
N MET A 43 -18.22 -29.08 -10.38
CA MET A 43 -18.90 -29.01 -11.66
C MET A 43 -18.74 -27.60 -12.22
N VAL A 44 -18.47 -27.52 -13.52
CA VAL A 44 -18.25 -26.29 -14.25
C VAL A 44 -18.99 -26.38 -15.57
N ASN A 45 -19.55 -25.25 -15.99
CA ASN A 45 -20.21 -25.12 -17.28
C ASN A 45 -19.25 -24.44 -18.24
N ALA A 46 -19.13 -24.99 -19.45
CA ALA A 46 -18.31 -24.40 -20.49
C ALA A 46 -19.03 -24.34 -21.83
N ASP A 47 -18.80 -23.22 -22.51
CA ASP A 47 -19.23 -22.97 -23.88
C ASP A 47 -18.04 -23.06 -24.81
N ILE A 48 -18.01 -24.12 -25.62
CA ILE A 48 -16.92 -24.39 -26.54
C ILE A 48 -17.46 -24.58 -27.95
N ARG A 49 -16.89 -23.81 -28.89
CA ARG A 49 -17.19 -23.90 -30.32
C ARG A 49 -16.04 -24.55 -31.05
N LEU A 50 -16.37 -25.50 -31.92
CA LEU A 50 -15.43 -26.22 -32.76
C LEU A 50 -15.66 -25.81 -34.21
N PHE A 51 -14.60 -25.35 -34.87
CA PHE A 51 -14.59 -25.09 -36.31
C PHE A 51 -13.75 -26.14 -36.99
N TYR A 52 -14.33 -26.80 -37.98
CA TYR A 52 -13.69 -27.89 -38.70
C TYR A 52 -13.92 -27.77 -40.20
N ARG A 53 -13.11 -28.50 -40.95
CA ARG A 53 -13.27 -28.75 -42.38
C ARG A 53 -12.81 -30.17 -42.70
N ILE A 54 -13.08 -30.64 -43.91
CA ILE A 54 -12.41 -31.83 -44.45
C ILE A 54 -10.96 -31.44 -44.77
N GLY A 55 -10.01 -32.32 -44.44
CA GLY A 55 -8.60 -32.10 -44.69
C GLY A 55 -8.31 -31.87 -46.18
N LEU A 56 -7.27 -31.08 -46.47
CA LEU A 56 -6.99 -30.61 -47.84
C LEU A 56 -6.36 -31.66 -48.77
N SER A 57 -6.15 -32.89 -48.30
CA SER A 57 -5.53 -33.97 -49.08
C SER A 57 -6.58 -34.94 -49.62
N ASP A 58 -6.30 -35.56 -50.76
CA ASP A 58 -7.17 -36.60 -51.33
C ASP A 58 -7.40 -37.75 -50.36
N ALA A 59 -6.37 -38.13 -49.59
CA ALA A 59 -6.48 -39.15 -48.55
C ALA A 59 -7.47 -38.73 -47.45
N ALA A 60 -7.39 -37.48 -46.96
CA ALA A 60 -8.32 -36.97 -45.96
C ALA A 60 -9.76 -36.87 -46.52
N ALA A 61 -9.93 -36.50 -47.79
CA ALA A 61 -11.23 -36.46 -48.44
C ALA A 61 -11.86 -37.87 -48.56
N LEU A 62 -11.06 -38.88 -48.94
CA LEU A 62 -11.51 -40.28 -48.97
C LEU A 62 -11.85 -40.80 -47.57
N ASP A 63 -11.00 -40.52 -46.58
CA ASP A 63 -11.23 -40.92 -45.20
C ASP A 63 -12.51 -40.30 -44.63
N ALA A 64 -12.73 -39.00 -44.83
CA ALA A 64 -13.95 -38.32 -44.41
C ALA A 64 -15.20 -38.85 -45.13
N THR A 65 -15.09 -39.20 -46.42
CA THR A 65 -16.24 -39.67 -47.22
C THR A 65 -16.64 -41.11 -46.89
N TYR A 66 -15.66 -41.98 -46.64
CA TYR A 66 -15.90 -43.43 -46.52
C TYR A 66 -15.83 -43.95 -45.08
N ARG A 67 -15.17 -43.24 -44.15
CA ARG A 67 -15.01 -43.68 -42.76
C ARG A 67 -15.83 -42.88 -41.76
N VAL A 68 -16.33 -41.70 -42.14
CA VAL A 68 -17.11 -40.83 -41.25
C VAL A 68 -18.55 -40.71 -41.75
N ALA A 69 -19.48 -41.32 -41.02
CA ALA A 69 -20.90 -41.26 -41.37
C ALA A 69 -21.55 -39.90 -40.98
N ASP A 70 -21.18 -39.35 -39.82
CA ASP A 70 -21.68 -38.06 -39.31
C ASP A 70 -20.52 -37.30 -38.64
N PRO A 71 -19.88 -36.35 -39.35
CA PRO A 71 -18.76 -35.58 -38.81
C PRO A 71 -19.11 -34.78 -37.55
N PRO A 72 -20.25 -34.06 -37.46
CA PRO A 72 -20.69 -33.44 -36.21
C PRO A 72 -20.80 -34.41 -35.04
N ALA A 73 -21.39 -35.59 -35.22
CA ALA A 73 -21.51 -36.58 -34.14
C ALA A 73 -20.16 -37.11 -33.67
N LEU A 74 -19.26 -37.43 -34.61
CA LEU A 74 -17.89 -37.86 -34.30
C LEU A 74 -17.13 -36.79 -33.52
N LEU A 75 -17.22 -35.53 -33.96
CA LEU A 75 -16.60 -34.39 -33.28
C LEU A 75 -17.13 -34.21 -31.86
N ARG A 76 -18.45 -34.31 -31.65
CA ARG A 76 -19.04 -34.23 -30.30
C ARG A 76 -18.54 -35.34 -29.39
N GLN A 77 -18.43 -36.57 -29.90
CA GLN A 77 -17.94 -37.71 -29.12
C GLN A 77 -16.45 -37.56 -28.76
N ALA A 78 -15.62 -37.16 -29.74
CA ALA A 78 -14.20 -36.90 -29.51
C ALA A 78 -13.99 -35.73 -28.52
N ALA A 79 -14.73 -34.64 -28.70
CA ALA A 79 -14.73 -33.48 -27.81
C ALA A 79 -15.10 -33.86 -26.38
N GLY A 80 -16.20 -34.58 -26.17
CA GLY A 80 -16.62 -35.01 -24.85
C GLY A 80 -15.54 -35.80 -24.11
N ARG A 81 -14.87 -36.75 -24.79
CA ARG A 81 -13.79 -37.54 -24.21
C ARG A 81 -12.55 -36.69 -23.88
N VAL A 82 -12.09 -35.89 -24.84
CA VAL A 82 -10.88 -35.06 -24.64
C VAL A 82 -11.11 -34.03 -23.55
N MET A 83 -12.26 -33.35 -23.55
CA MET A 83 -12.59 -32.36 -22.53
C MET A 83 -12.70 -33.01 -21.15
N ALA A 84 -13.42 -34.13 -21.01
CA ALA A 84 -13.52 -34.84 -19.73
C ALA A 84 -12.12 -35.19 -19.17
N ALA A 85 -11.23 -35.73 -20.01
CA ALA A 85 -9.86 -36.04 -19.59
C ALA A 85 -9.04 -34.78 -19.26
N PHE A 86 -9.19 -33.71 -20.05
CA PHE A 86 -8.45 -32.46 -19.87
C PHE A 86 -8.82 -31.77 -18.55
N PHE A 87 -10.10 -31.74 -18.20
CA PHE A 87 -10.61 -31.07 -17.01
C PHE A 87 -10.49 -31.92 -15.73
N ALA A 88 -10.54 -33.25 -15.84
CA ALA A 88 -10.42 -34.14 -14.69
C ALA A 88 -9.09 -33.99 -13.92
N GLY A 89 -8.02 -33.54 -14.56
CA GLY A 89 -6.71 -33.36 -13.92
C GLY A 89 -6.41 -31.95 -13.41
N ARG A 90 -7.34 -31.00 -13.56
CA ARG A 90 -7.12 -29.56 -13.27
C ARG A 90 -8.00 -29.10 -12.12
N THR A 91 -7.64 -27.97 -11.50
CA THR A 91 -8.47 -27.31 -10.49
C THR A 91 -9.34 -26.22 -11.10
N LEU A 92 -10.48 -25.91 -10.46
CA LEU A 92 -11.38 -24.84 -10.91
C LEU A 92 -10.64 -23.51 -11.06
N ASN A 93 -9.83 -23.13 -10.07
CA ASN A 93 -9.03 -21.91 -10.11
C ASN A 93 -8.02 -21.92 -11.26
N ALA A 94 -7.39 -23.07 -11.54
CA ALA A 94 -6.49 -23.21 -12.68
C ALA A 94 -7.22 -23.03 -14.01
N VAL A 95 -8.44 -23.56 -14.13
CA VAL A 95 -9.26 -23.44 -15.35
C VAL A 95 -9.79 -22.02 -15.56
N LEU A 96 -10.23 -21.35 -14.49
CA LEU A 96 -10.74 -19.98 -14.56
C LEU A 96 -9.63 -18.94 -14.73
N GLY A 97 -8.43 -19.22 -14.21
CA GLY A 97 -7.26 -18.35 -14.27
C GLY A 97 -6.33 -18.58 -15.47
N ASP A 98 -6.46 -19.71 -16.19
CA ASP A 98 -5.59 -20.02 -17.33
C ASP A 98 -5.85 -19.09 -18.53
N ASN A 99 -4.81 -18.87 -19.33
CA ASN A 99 -4.97 -18.19 -20.61
C ASN A 99 -5.84 -19.05 -21.55
N ARG A 100 -7.05 -18.55 -21.83
CA ARG A 100 -8.05 -19.22 -22.68
C ARG A 100 -7.51 -19.58 -24.06
N GLU A 101 -6.64 -18.76 -24.65
CA GLU A 101 -6.03 -19.05 -25.96
C GLU A 101 -5.07 -20.24 -25.90
N ALA A 102 -4.24 -20.30 -24.86
CA ALA A 102 -3.32 -21.41 -24.64
C ALA A 102 -4.10 -22.72 -24.39
N MET A 103 -5.15 -22.65 -23.59
CA MET A 103 -6.06 -23.78 -23.33
C MET A 103 -6.77 -24.25 -24.60
N ALA A 104 -7.30 -23.32 -25.39
CA ALA A 104 -7.94 -23.62 -26.68
C ALA A 104 -6.95 -24.27 -27.66
N GLY A 105 -5.72 -23.77 -27.73
CA GLY A 105 -4.66 -24.35 -28.55
C GLY A 105 -4.31 -25.78 -28.15
N HIS A 106 -4.22 -26.05 -26.84
CA HIS A 106 -3.97 -27.39 -26.31
C HIS A 106 -5.14 -28.34 -26.59
N LEU A 107 -6.38 -27.91 -26.32
CA LEU A 107 -7.57 -28.70 -26.64
C LEU A 107 -7.67 -29.01 -28.13
N ARG A 108 -7.35 -28.04 -29.01
CA ARG A 108 -7.30 -28.26 -30.46
C ARG A 108 -6.28 -29.34 -30.83
N ALA A 109 -5.09 -29.30 -30.25
CA ALA A 109 -4.04 -30.29 -30.52
C ALA A 109 -4.44 -31.71 -30.07
N LEU A 110 -5.07 -31.83 -28.88
CA LEU A 110 -5.55 -33.11 -28.38
C LEU A 110 -6.71 -33.65 -29.24
N LEU A 111 -7.66 -32.80 -29.60
CA LEU A 111 -8.78 -33.17 -30.46
C LEU A 111 -8.32 -33.58 -31.86
N GLN A 112 -7.40 -32.83 -32.47
CA GLN A 112 -6.86 -33.17 -33.77
C GLN A 112 -6.17 -34.54 -33.73
N ARG A 113 -5.36 -34.80 -32.71
CA ARG A 113 -4.70 -36.11 -32.54
C ARG A 113 -5.71 -37.26 -32.44
N ASP A 114 -6.82 -37.06 -31.73
CA ASP A 114 -7.87 -38.06 -31.60
C ASP A 114 -8.62 -38.30 -32.94
N LEU A 115 -8.84 -37.25 -33.73
CA LEU A 115 -9.44 -37.34 -35.07
C LEU A 115 -8.50 -38.03 -36.08
N ASP A 116 -7.20 -37.71 -36.02
CA ASP A 116 -6.17 -38.33 -36.83
C ASP A 116 -6.06 -39.83 -36.52
N ALA A 117 -6.07 -40.20 -35.23
CA ALA A 117 -6.03 -41.59 -34.79
C ALA A 117 -7.27 -42.39 -35.23
N ALA A 118 -8.42 -41.72 -35.33
CA ALA A 118 -9.65 -42.32 -35.86
C ALA A 118 -9.65 -42.42 -37.40
N GLY A 119 -8.64 -41.86 -38.08
CA GLY A 119 -8.59 -41.81 -39.54
C GLY A 119 -9.79 -41.07 -40.12
N SER A 120 -10.21 -39.98 -39.48
CA SER A 120 -11.46 -39.28 -39.82
C SER A 120 -11.35 -38.38 -41.04
N GLY A 121 -10.13 -37.99 -41.43
CA GLY A 121 -9.90 -37.02 -42.50
C GLY A 121 -10.43 -35.60 -42.20
N LEU A 122 -10.74 -35.31 -40.92
CA LEU A 122 -11.23 -33.98 -40.49
C LEU A 122 -10.06 -33.13 -39.98
N ASP A 123 -10.06 -31.86 -40.36
CA ASP A 123 -9.08 -30.86 -39.94
C ASP A 123 -9.78 -29.81 -39.06
N LEU A 124 -9.33 -29.68 -37.82
CA LEU A 124 -9.87 -28.77 -36.83
C LEU A 124 -9.15 -27.41 -36.92
N THR A 125 -9.84 -26.45 -37.52
CA THR A 125 -9.29 -25.12 -37.81
C THR A 125 -9.23 -24.24 -36.56
N ALA A 126 -10.21 -24.32 -35.68
CA ALA A 126 -10.21 -23.59 -34.42
C ALA A 126 -11.02 -24.29 -33.32
N VAL A 127 -10.56 -24.11 -32.09
CA VAL A 127 -11.34 -24.33 -30.87
C VAL A 127 -11.48 -22.97 -30.22
N VAL A 128 -12.70 -22.57 -29.88
CA VAL A 128 -12.97 -21.29 -29.21
C VAL A 128 -13.69 -21.58 -27.91
N ILE A 129 -13.18 -21.03 -26.82
CA ILE A 129 -13.75 -21.15 -25.48
C ILE A 129 -14.40 -19.80 -25.16
N ASP A 130 -15.73 -19.75 -25.23
CA ASP A 130 -16.50 -18.51 -25.03
C ASP A 130 -16.64 -18.19 -23.54
N ALA A 131 -17.01 -19.19 -22.74
CA ALA A 131 -17.20 -19.05 -21.31
C ALA A 131 -16.82 -20.33 -20.58
N ILE A 132 -16.29 -20.16 -19.37
CA ILE A 132 -16.19 -21.21 -18.36
C ILE A 132 -16.62 -20.56 -17.05
N HIS A 133 -17.63 -21.13 -16.39
CA HIS A 133 -18.16 -20.60 -15.14
C HIS A 133 -18.69 -21.72 -14.24
N PRO A 134 -18.74 -21.51 -12.90
CA PRO A 134 -19.52 -22.34 -12.01
C PRO A 134 -21.00 -22.39 -12.47
N PRO A 135 -21.73 -23.46 -12.15
CA PRO A 135 -23.16 -23.53 -12.46
C PRO A 135 -23.93 -22.42 -11.75
N GLY A 136 -24.99 -21.90 -12.38
CA GLY A 136 -25.71 -20.71 -11.92
C GLY A 136 -26.11 -20.73 -10.43
N GLY A 137 -26.58 -21.89 -9.93
CA GLY A 137 -26.96 -22.04 -8.51
C GLY A 137 -25.80 -21.97 -7.49
N ALA A 138 -24.54 -21.96 -7.95
CA ALA A 138 -23.34 -21.86 -7.11
C ALA A 138 -22.48 -20.62 -7.41
N ALA A 139 -22.89 -19.77 -8.36
CA ALA A 139 -22.14 -18.57 -8.74
C ALA A 139 -21.99 -17.59 -7.56
N ASP A 140 -23.09 -17.30 -6.86
CA ASP A 140 -23.10 -16.39 -5.70
C ASP A 140 -22.19 -16.90 -4.58
N ALA A 141 -22.24 -18.20 -4.28
CA ALA A 141 -21.39 -18.81 -3.27
C ALA A 141 -19.90 -18.71 -3.65
N TYR A 142 -19.58 -18.88 -4.94
CA TYR A 142 -18.21 -18.73 -5.43
C TYR A 142 -17.72 -17.29 -5.30
N HIS A 143 -18.52 -16.31 -5.73
CA HIS A 143 -18.20 -14.89 -5.55
C HIS A 143 -18.02 -14.52 -4.07
N ALA A 144 -18.86 -15.06 -3.18
CA ALA A 144 -18.73 -14.84 -1.74
C ALA A 144 -17.42 -15.40 -1.17
N VAL A 145 -16.97 -16.59 -1.61
CA VAL A 145 -15.68 -17.16 -1.20
C VAL A 145 -14.51 -16.30 -1.68
N GLN A 146 -14.55 -15.83 -2.93
CA GLN A 146 -13.52 -14.95 -3.47
C GLN A 146 -13.47 -13.61 -2.73
N ALA A 147 -14.62 -13.00 -2.47
CA ALA A 147 -14.71 -11.76 -1.70
C ALA A 147 -14.20 -11.96 -0.27
N ALA A 148 -14.55 -13.06 0.39
CA ALA A 148 -14.05 -13.39 1.73
C ALA A 148 -12.52 -13.56 1.75
N GLN A 149 -11.94 -14.20 0.73
CA GLN A 149 -10.49 -14.35 0.61
C GLN A 149 -9.80 -12.99 0.44
N ILE A 150 -10.30 -12.14 -0.46
CA ILE A 150 -9.78 -10.77 -0.67
C ILE A 150 -9.87 -9.96 0.62
N ASN A 151 -11.01 -10.04 1.32
CA ASN A 151 -11.22 -9.34 2.59
C ASN A 151 -10.28 -9.83 3.68
N ALA A 152 -10.02 -11.15 3.76
CA ALA A 152 -9.08 -11.71 4.72
C ALA A 152 -7.65 -11.22 4.44
N GLU A 153 -7.22 -11.21 3.19
CA GLU A 153 -5.89 -10.73 2.79
C GLU A 153 -5.74 -9.22 3.07
N ALA A 154 -6.76 -8.43 2.72
CA ALA A 154 -6.80 -7.00 3.06
C ALA A 154 -6.76 -6.74 4.57
N SER A 155 -7.42 -7.58 5.38
CA SER A 155 -7.37 -7.48 6.84
C SER A 155 -5.97 -7.78 7.38
N ILE A 156 -5.29 -8.80 6.84
CA ILE A 156 -3.92 -9.15 7.24
C ILE A 156 -2.97 -8.00 6.92
N ASP A 157 -3.08 -7.42 5.72
CA ASP A 157 -2.22 -6.33 5.30
C ASP A 157 -2.48 -5.03 6.09
N ALA A 158 -3.74 -4.78 6.46
CA ALA A 158 -4.08 -3.66 7.35
C ALA A 158 -3.43 -3.81 8.73
N GLU A 159 -3.47 -5.01 9.34
CA GLU A 159 -2.84 -5.26 10.64
C GLU A 159 -1.30 -5.21 10.55
N ARG A 160 -0.72 -5.72 9.47
CA ARG A 160 0.73 -5.54 9.20
C ARG A 160 1.09 -4.06 9.11
N GLY A 161 0.29 -3.27 8.40
CA GLY A 161 0.46 -1.82 8.31
C GLY A 161 0.40 -1.12 9.66
N ARG A 162 -0.58 -1.47 10.51
CA ARG A 162 -0.68 -0.96 11.89
C ARG A 162 0.54 -1.32 12.72
N ALA A 163 0.99 -2.57 12.68
CA ALA A 163 2.17 -3.02 13.42
C ALA A 163 3.44 -2.26 13.00
N GLN A 164 3.64 -2.03 11.69
CA GLN A 164 4.78 -1.25 11.19
C GLN A 164 4.69 0.23 11.60
N ALA A 165 3.50 0.83 11.58
CA ALA A 165 3.30 2.21 12.05
C ALA A 165 3.65 2.35 13.54
N THR A 166 3.13 1.46 14.39
CA THR A 166 3.47 1.47 15.83
C THR A 166 4.96 1.29 16.08
N LEU A 167 5.63 0.42 15.32
CA LEU A 167 7.07 0.23 15.43
C LEU A 167 7.86 1.48 15.00
N ALA A 168 7.42 2.14 13.93
CA ALA A 168 8.03 3.39 13.46
C ALA A 168 7.87 4.52 14.48
N ASP A 169 6.67 4.69 15.04
CA ASP A 169 6.39 5.69 16.08
C ASP A 169 7.24 5.47 17.34
N ALA A 170 7.39 4.21 17.76
CA ALA A 170 8.22 3.84 18.90
C ALA A 170 9.71 4.14 18.63
N ARG A 171 10.21 3.81 17.43
CA ARG A 171 11.59 4.13 17.02
C ARG A 171 11.84 5.62 16.94
N GLN A 172 10.93 6.38 16.34
CA GLN A 172 11.02 7.84 16.28
C GLN A 172 11.06 8.44 17.68
N SER A 173 10.20 7.97 18.59
CA SER A 173 10.18 8.43 19.98
C SER A 173 11.48 8.10 20.72
N ALA A 174 12.02 6.90 20.52
CA ALA A 174 13.32 6.50 21.10
C ALA A 174 14.46 7.38 20.59
N THR A 175 14.55 7.61 19.28
CA THR A 175 15.57 8.48 18.68
C THR A 175 15.43 9.93 19.14
N ALA A 176 14.21 10.44 19.28
CA ALA A 176 13.98 11.79 19.80
C ALA A 176 14.48 11.93 21.25
N LEU A 177 14.18 10.94 22.10
CA LEU A 177 14.65 10.92 23.49
C LEU A 177 16.18 10.85 23.58
N GLU A 178 16.81 10.00 22.78
CA GLU A 178 18.28 9.87 22.74
C GLU A 178 18.95 11.17 22.25
N THR A 179 18.36 11.80 21.22
CA THR A 179 18.86 13.06 20.67
C THR A 179 18.74 14.19 21.68
N ASP A 180 17.60 14.30 22.39
CA ASP A 180 17.37 15.31 23.42
C ASP A 180 18.31 15.15 24.62
N ALA A 181 18.49 13.90 25.08
CA ALA A 181 19.45 13.59 26.14
C ALA A 181 20.89 13.95 25.75
N THR A 182 21.28 13.64 24.51
CA THR A 182 22.61 13.98 23.97
C THR A 182 22.79 15.49 23.86
N ALA A 183 21.79 16.20 23.35
CA ALA A 183 21.82 17.66 23.26
C ALA A 183 21.98 18.31 24.64
N THR A 184 21.19 17.88 25.63
CA THR A 184 21.26 18.35 27.01
C THR A 184 22.64 18.07 27.63
N ALA A 185 23.20 16.88 27.40
CA ALA A 185 24.53 16.54 27.90
C ALA A 185 25.63 17.42 27.29
N VAL A 186 25.55 17.70 25.98
CA VAL A 186 26.48 18.60 25.29
C VAL A 186 26.34 20.03 25.78
N GLU A 187 25.11 20.52 26.00
CA GLU A 187 24.87 21.87 26.53
C GLU A 187 25.41 22.02 27.96
N LEU A 188 25.16 21.04 28.83
CA LEU A 188 25.63 21.05 30.22
C LEU A 188 27.15 21.02 30.30
N THR A 189 27.79 20.14 29.52
CA THR A 189 29.26 20.04 29.47
C THR A 189 29.90 21.28 28.85
N GLY A 190 29.27 21.85 27.81
CA GLY A 190 29.68 23.11 27.19
C GLY A 190 29.62 24.28 28.18
N THR A 191 28.51 24.39 28.91
CA THR A 191 28.32 25.43 29.94
C THR A 191 29.32 25.28 31.08
N ALA A 192 29.48 24.07 31.62
CA ALA A 192 30.43 23.80 32.69
C ALA A 192 31.87 24.10 32.27
N THR A 193 32.24 23.78 31.02
CA THR A 193 33.56 24.09 30.46
C THR A 193 33.76 25.61 30.34
N ALA A 194 32.76 26.31 29.81
CA ALA A 194 32.81 27.77 29.69
C ALA A 194 32.93 28.46 31.05
N ASP A 195 32.16 28.02 32.05
CA ASP A 195 32.22 28.53 33.42
C ASP A 195 33.57 28.24 34.08
N ALA A 196 34.13 27.05 33.89
CA ALA A 196 35.45 26.70 34.38
C ALA A 196 36.56 27.56 33.75
N THR A 197 36.51 27.77 32.42
CA THR A 197 37.44 28.67 31.71
C THR A 197 37.33 30.10 32.22
N ARG A 198 36.10 30.60 32.40
CA ARG A 198 35.85 31.94 32.93
C ARG A 198 36.38 32.10 34.34
N PHE A 199 36.09 31.14 35.22
CA PHE A 199 36.57 31.14 36.60
C PHE A 199 38.11 31.11 36.67
N ALA A 200 38.75 30.29 35.84
CA ALA A 200 40.22 30.23 35.77
C ALA A 200 40.82 31.58 35.35
N ALA A 201 40.29 32.20 34.29
CA ALA A 201 40.72 33.52 33.85
C ALA A 201 40.52 34.60 34.93
N ASP A 202 39.37 34.57 35.62
CA ASP A 202 39.06 35.49 36.72
C ASP A 202 40.03 35.32 37.90
N ARG A 203 40.34 34.08 38.26
CA ARG A 203 41.30 33.76 39.33
C ARG A 203 42.69 34.29 38.98
N ASP A 204 43.14 34.06 37.75
CA ASP A 204 44.47 34.47 37.31
C ASP A 204 44.59 36.01 37.25
N ALA A 205 43.53 36.70 36.81
CA ALA A 205 43.45 38.17 36.86
C ALA A 205 43.43 38.70 38.31
N ALA A 206 42.69 38.05 39.21
CA ALA A 206 42.64 38.46 40.61
C ALA A 206 43.98 38.25 41.33
N ALA A 207 44.74 37.21 40.95
CA ALA A 207 46.08 36.96 41.48
C ALA A 207 47.09 38.04 41.06
N SER A 208 46.94 38.62 39.87
CA SER A 208 47.83 39.68 39.37
C SER A 208 47.44 41.09 39.83
N ALA A 209 46.15 41.42 39.91
CA ALA A 209 45.69 42.77 40.25
C ALA A 209 44.29 42.79 40.92
N ARG A 210 44.17 42.23 42.13
CA ARG A 210 42.89 42.06 42.85
C ARG A 210 42.02 43.31 42.94
N ASP A 211 42.58 44.44 43.38
CA ASP A 211 41.79 45.66 43.65
C ASP A 211 41.23 46.27 42.36
N LEU A 212 42.00 46.21 41.27
CA LEU A 212 41.56 46.66 39.95
C LEU A 212 40.41 45.78 39.41
N VAL A 213 40.55 44.46 39.50
CA VAL A 213 39.50 43.51 39.08
C VAL A 213 38.20 43.69 39.85
N LEU A 214 38.27 43.92 41.17
CA LEU A 214 37.08 44.19 41.99
C LEU A 214 36.42 45.52 41.64
N PHE A 215 37.23 46.55 41.34
CA PHE A 215 36.72 47.86 40.91
C PHE A 215 36.02 47.78 39.54
N GLU A 216 36.65 47.15 38.54
CA GLU A 216 36.05 46.95 37.21
C GLU A 216 34.75 46.16 37.29
N ARG A 217 34.70 45.06 38.06
CA ARG A 217 33.48 44.27 38.27
C ARG A 217 32.36 45.07 38.94
N ARG A 218 32.70 45.92 39.91
CA ARG A 218 31.73 46.80 40.56
C ARG A 218 31.14 47.78 39.54
N LEU A 219 31.99 48.42 38.73
CA LEU A 219 31.54 49.34 37.67
C LEU A 219 30.67 48.61 36.63
N ALA A 220 31.09 47.44 36.17
CA ALA A 220 30.32 46.65 35.20
C ALA A 220 28.91 46.28 35.73
N ARG A 221 28.81 45.89 37.01
CA ARG A 221 27.51 45.63 37.65
C ARG A 221 26.67 46.90 37.78
N LEU A 222 27.27 48.03 38.15
CA LEU A 222 26.56 49.31 38.23
C LEU A 222 26.01 49.70 36.86
N VAL A 223 26.82 49.63 35.80
CA VAL A 223 26.37 49.93 34.42
C VAL A 223 25.24 49.00 33.97
N ALA A 224 25.30 47.71 34.31
CA ALA A 224 24.25 46.76 33.94
C ALA A 224 22.93 46.96 34.71
N LEU A 225 22.99 47.50 35.94
CA LEU A 225 21.84 47.69 36.82
C LEU A 225 21.20 49.07 36.69
N ILE A 226 21.99 50.12 36.43
CA ILE A 226 21.50 51.51 36.32
C ILE A 226 20.27 51.63 35.40
N PRO A 227 20.20 51.01 34.20
CA PRO A 227 19.01 51.09 33.35
C PRO A 227 17.75 50.44 33.94
N LYS A 228 17.89 49.58 34.94
CA LYS A 228 16.81 48.80 35.58
C LYS A 228 16.40 49.35 36.94
N THR A 229 16.96 50.49 37.37
CA THR A 229 16.70 51.08 38.69
C THR A 229 16.50 52.58 38.59
N ASP A 230 15.57 53.11 39.36
CA ASP A 230 15.40 54.55 39.50
C ASP A 230 16.56 55.11 40.33
N VAL A 231 17.40 55.94 39.70
CA VAL A 231 18.59 56.52 40.34
C VAL A 231 18.30 57.97 40.72
N ILE A 232 18.51 58.32 42.00
CA ILE A 232 18.48 59.71 42.48
C ILE A 232 19.92 60.18 42.65
N ILE A 233 20.32 61.21 41.91
CA ILE A 233 21.65 61.82 42.01
C ILE A 233 21.58 63.01 42.97
N MET A 234 22.35 62.97 44.05
CA MET A 234 22.49 64.08 45.01
C MET A 234 23.91 64.64 44.94
N ASP A 235 24.07 65.89 44.52
CA ASP A 235 25.35 66.61 44.50
C ASP A 235 25.34 67.71 45.58
N ASN A 236 26.27 67.62 46.53
CA ASN A 236 26.40 68.53 47.66
C ASN A 236 27.07 69.87 47.32
N ARG A 237 27.54 70.05 46.08
CA ARG A 237 28.09 71.32 45.56
C ARG A 237 27.01 72.17 44.89
N ILE A 238 25.83 71.59 44.65
CA ILE A 238 24.68 72.30 44.11
C ILE A 238 23.86 72.80 45.30
N SER A 239 23.77 74.11 45.47
CA SER A 239 22.99 74.72 46.55
C SER A 239 21.51 74.34 46.41
N ALA A 240 20.82 74.04 47.52
CA ALA A 240 19.45 73.53 47.53
C ALA A 240 18.41 74.43 46.83
N ALA A 241 18.76 75.68 46.55
CA ALA A 241 17.94 76.64 45.80
C ALA A 241 17.92 76.39 44.28
N ASP A 242 18.93 75.71 43.72
CA ASP A 242 19.15 75.59 42.27
C ASP A 242 19.34 74.13 41.79
N ALA A 243 18.99 73.13 42.59
CA ALA A 243 19.21 71.73 42.22
C ALA A 243 18.33 71.32 41.01
N PRO A 244 18.90 71.03 39.82
CA PRO A 244 18.13 70.42 38.75
C PRO A 244 17.87 68.98 39.16
N LEU A 245 16.62 68.67 39.53
CA LEU A 245 16.16 67.30 39.66
C LEU A 245 16.17 66.67 38.25
N ILE A 246 17.24 65.98 37.90
CA ILE A 246 17.24 65.10 36.72
C ILE A 246 16.54 63.81 37.14
N ASP A 247 15.24 63.76 36.87
CA ASP A 247 14.40 62.59 37.08
C ASP A 247 14.52 61.64 35.88
N LEU A 248 15.16 60.49 36.09
CA LEU A 248 15.36 59.46 35.05
C LEU A 248 14.25 58.40 35.03
N ARG A 249 13.15 58.61 35.76
CA ARG A 249 11.99 57.71 35.70
C ARG A 249 11.36 57.74 34.30
N PRO A 250 10.85 56.60 33.79
CA PRO A 250 10.04 56.60 32.57
C PRO A 250 8.84 57.55 32.75
N PRO A 251 8.49 58.38 31.73
CA PRO A 251 7.32 59.25 31.83
C PRO A 251 6.07 58.39 32.09
N PRO A 252 5.11 58.85 32.91
CA PRO A 252 3.91 58.06 33.20
C PRO A 252 3.07 57.96 31.92
N GLY A 253 3.19 56.82 31.22
CA GLY A 253 2.48 56.48 30.00
C GLY A 253 2.02 55.03 30.05
N ASN A 254 0.74 54.82 29.74
CA ASN A 254 0.05 53.53 29.74
C ASN A 254 0.78 52.51 28.83
N PRO A 255 1.05 51.26 29.24
CA PRO A 255 1.78 50.25 28.46
C PRO A 255 1.10 49.79 27.14
N ALA A 256 0.04 50.48 26.68
CA ALA A 256 -0.72 50.11 25.49
C ALA A 256 -0.28 50.82 24.18
N ASP A 257 0.53 51.89 24.23
CA ASP A 257 0.87 52.69 23.03
C ASP A 257 2.22 52.33 22.38
N ALA A 258 2.93 51.29 22.86
CA ALA A 258 4.22 50.88 22.28
C ALA A 258 4.11 49.85 21.12
N ILE A 259 2.90 49.51 20.64
CA ILE A 259 2.69 48.51 19.57
C ILE A 259 2.30 49.11 18.21
N ILE A 260 2.12 50.43 18.06
CA ILE A 260 1.77 51.01 16.76
C ILE A 260 2.77 52.10 16.36
N GLY A 261 3.77 51.71 15.58
CA GLY A 261 4.63 52.68 14.90
C GLY A 261 5.96 52.13 14.38
N ASN A 262 5.95 51.17 13.45
CA ASN A 262 6.59 51.42 12.15
C ASN A 262 6.12 50.41 11.10
N ASN A 263 5.84 50.97 9.93
CA ASN A 263 5.68 50.30 8.64
C ASN A 263 7.07 49.88 8.13
#